data_AF-A0A9Q9HLU7-F1
#
_entry.id   AF-A0A9Q9HLU7-F1
#
_cell.length_a   1.000
_cell.length_b   1.000
_cell.length_c   1.000
_cell.angle_alpha   90.00
_cell.angle_beta   90.00
_cell.angle_gamma   90.00
#
_symmetry.space_group_name_H-M   'P 1'
#
loop_
_entity.id
_entity.type
_entity.pdbx_description
1 polymer ?
#
loop_
_entity_poly.entity_id
_entity_poly.type
_entity_poly.pdbx_seq_one_letter_code
_entity_poly.pdbx_strand_id
1 'polypeptide(L)'
;MKLMVLAAGALSVLAGCMTATDHDRIGGQLAATDAKIPGCIAAAGITGQYRVRTAFLGHGAGTTVLRTVQPGVNVTEAQAAQATSCINT
;
A
#
# COMPACT_ATOMS: atom_id res chain seq x y z
N MET A 1 21.40 6.01 40.08
CA MET A 1 20.95 5.20 38.91
C MET A 1 19.48 5.52 38.61
N LYS A 2 19.19 6.64 37.94
CA LYS A 2 17.78 7.07 37.67
C LYS A 2 17.60 7.83 36.35
N LEU A 3 18.69 7.99 35.58
CA LEU A 3 18.75 8.76 34.33
C LEU A 3 18.71 7.90 33.07
N MET A 4 18.74 6.56 33.19
CA MET A 4 18.78 5.66 32.03
C MET A 4 17.40 5.24 31.52
N VAL A 5 16.33 5.42 32.31
CA VAL A 5 14.97 5.00 31.92
C VAL A 5 14.29 6.04 31.01
N LEU A 6 14.64 7.32 31.14
CA LEU A 6 14.08 8.39 30.31
C LEU A 6 14.67 8.44 28.90
N ALA A 7 15.91 7.95 28.72
CA ALA A 7 16.57 7.92 27.40
C ALA A 7 15.98 6.85 26.46
N ALA A 8 15.46 5.74 27.01
CA ALA A 8 14.83 4.68 26.21
C ALA A 8 13.51 5.14 25.58
N GLY A 9 12.72 5.93 26.30
CA GLY A 9 11.46 6.49 25.78
C GLY A 9 11.68 7.55 24.69
N ALA A 10 12.75 8.35 24.80
CA ALA A 10 13.10 9.36 23.80
C ALA A 10 13.62 8.74 22.48
N LEU A 11 14.31 7.59 22.54
CA LEU A 11 14.78 6.88 21.34
C LEU A 11 13.63 6.25 20.53
N SER A 12 12.54 5.83 21.19
CA SER A 12 11.31 5.43 20.48
C SER A 12 10.54 6.61 19.85
N VAL A 13 10.77 7.84 20.32
CA VAL A 13 10.17 9.06 19.75
C VAL A 13 11.03 9.64 18.61
N LEU A 14 12.34 9.33 18.58
CA LEU A 14 13.23 9.62 17.45
C LEU A 14 13.15 8.58 16.32
N ALA A 15 12.36 7.52 16.50
CA ALA A 15 12.11 6.54 15.46
C ALA A 15 11.02 7.04 14.51
N GLY A 16 11.42 7.81 13.50
CA GLY A 16 10.74 7.79 12.20
C GLY A 16 10.85 6.43 11.48
N CYS A 17 11.10 5.35 12.22
CA CYS A 17 11.30 3.99 11.73
C CYS A 17 10.00 3.21 11.99
N MET A 18 9.48 2.53 10.97
CA MET A 18 8.32 1.64 11.11
C MET A 18 8.52 0.67 12.27
N THR A 19 7.49 0.51 13.11
CA THR A 19 7.48 -0.55 14.13
C THR A 19 7.21 -1.91 13.48
N ALA A 20 7.51 -3.01 14.19
CA ALA A 20 7.14 -4.36 13.73
C ALA A 20 5.63 -4.47 13.49
N THR A 21 4.83 -3.87 14.36
CA THR A 21 3.37 -3.79 14.22
C THR A 21 2.94 -3.04 12.96
N ASP A 22 3.63 -1.94 12.61
CA ASP A 22 3.36 -1.20 11.36
C ASP A 22 3.70 -2.06 10.14
N HIS A 23 4.79 -2.81 10.19
CA HIS A 23 5.19 -3.71 9.11
C HIS A 23 4.14 -4.81 8.89
N ASP A 24 3.66 -5.46 9.95
CA ASP A 24 2.62 -6.50 9.86
C ASP A 24 1.29 -5.93 9.33
N ARG A 25 0.91 -4.74 9.79
CA ARG A 25 -0.28 -4.03 9.32
C ARG A 25 -0.19 -3.72 7.82
N ILE A 26 0.93 -3.17 7.37
CA ILE A 26 1.17 -2.84 5.96
C ILE A 26 1.21 -4.11 5.11
N GLY A 27 1.86 -5.17 5.60
CA GLY A 27 1.86 -6.48 4.94
C GLY A 27 0.45 -7.04 4.76
N GLY A 28 -0.40 -6.94 5.78
CA GLY A 28 -1.81 -7.32 5.71
C GLY A 28 -2.61 -6.50 4.69
N GLN A 29 -2.41 -5.17 4.65
CA GLN A 29 -3.04 -4.31 3.64
C GLN A 29 -2.55 -4.64 2.22
N LEU A 30 -1.26 -4.94 2.07
CA LEU A 30 -0.67 -5.32 0.78
C LEU A 30 -1.28 -6.63 0.26
N ALA A 31 -1.39 -7.65 1.12
CA ALA A 31 -2.00 -8.92 0.78
C ALA A 31 -3.49 -8.78 0.44
N ALA A 32 -4.23 -7.99 1.23
CA ALA A 32 -5.65 -7.73 0.99
C ALA A 32 -5.89 -6.99 -0.33
N THR A 33 -5.05 -6.01 -0.67
CA THR A 33 -5.13 -5.31 -1.95
C THR A 33 -4.70 -6.19 -3.12
N ASP A 34 -3.65 -7.01 -2.98
CA ASP A 34 -3.24 -7.96 -4.02
C ASP A 34 -4.34 -8.97 -4.37
N ALA A 35 -5.06 -9.47 -3.36
CA ALA A 35 -6.16 -10.41 -3.57
C ALA A 35 -7.31 -9.81 -4.40
N LYS A 36 -7.50 -8.48 -4.37
CA LYS A 36 -8.53 -7.78 -5.16
C LYS A 36 -8.14 -7.59 -6.63
N ILE A 37 -6.84 -7.55 -6.95
CA ILE A 37 -6.35 -7.19 -8.29
C ILE A 37 -6.99 -8.03 -9.39
N PRO A 38 -6.99 -9.38 -9.34
CA PRO A 38 -7.54 -10.19 -10.44
C PRO A 38 -9.01 -9.89 -10.73
N GLY A 39 -9.83 -9.75 -9.68
CA GLY A 39 -11.25 -9.44 -9.80
C GLY A 39 -11.51 -8.05 -10.38
N CYS A 40 -10.76 -7.04 -9.91
CA CYS A 40 -10.90 -5.67 -10.40
C CYS A 40 -10.39 -5.49 -11.85
N ILE A 41 -9.32 -6.20 -12.23
CA ILE A 41 -8.82 -6.23 -13.62
C ILE A 41 -9.86 -6.86 -14.55
N ALA A 42 -10.45 -7.99 -14.14
CA ALA A 42 -11.51 -8.65 -14.91
C ALA A 42 -12.77 -7.78 -15.01
N ALA A 43 -13.20 -7.15 -13.92
CA ALA A 43 -14.38 -6.26 -13.91
C ALA A 43 -14.18 -4.99 -14.76
N ALA A 44 -12.94 -4.52 -14.90
CA ALA A 44 -12.58 -3.42 -15.80
C ALA A 44 -12.37 -3.87 -17.26
N GLY A 45 -12.55 -5.16 -17.57
CA GLY A 45 -12.41 -5.71 -18.92
C GLY A 45 -10.98 -5.63 -19.47
N ILE A 46 -9.97 -5.61 -18.61
CA ILE A 46 -8.56 -5.53 -19.01
C ILE A 46 -8.10 -6.92 -19.46
N THR A 47 -7.80 -7.06 -20.74
CA THR A 47 -7.23 -8.30 -21.34
C THR A 47 -5.81 -8.10 -21.87
N GLY A 48 -5.36 -6.85 -21.98
CA GLY A 48 -4.02 -6.46 -22.41
C GLY A 48 -2.99 -6.42 -21.27
N GLN A 49 -1.78 -5.98 -21.59
CA GLN A 49 -0.72 -5.84 -20.57
C GLN A 49 -1.01 -4.65 -19.66
N TYR A 50 -0.77 -4.83 -18.36
CA TYR A 50 -0.85 -3.76 -17.37
C TYR A 50 0.29 -3.90 -16.36
N ARG A 51 0.57 -2.82 -15.63
CA ARG A 51 1.48 -2.83 -14.48
C ARG A 51 0.74 -2.36 -13.25
N VAL A 52 1.08 -2.89 -12.09
CA VAL A 52 0.55 -2.41 -10.81
C VAL A 52 1.67 -1.69 -10.09
N ARG A 53 1.46 -0.41 -9.78
CA ARG A 53 2.36 0.39 -8.97
C ARG A 53 1.85 0.45 -7.55
N THR A 54 2.72 0.17 -6.60
CA THR A 54 2.42 0.30 -5.17
C THR A 54 2.98 1.62 -4.66
N ALA A 55 2.17 2.39 -3.95
CA ALA A 55 2.60 3.57 -3.22
C ALA A 55 2.21 3.42 -1.75
N PHE A 56 3.12 3.80 -0.86
CA PHE A 56 2.87 3.87 0.57
C PHE A 56 2.71 5.34 0.93
N LEU A 57 1.49 5.75 1.28
CA LEU A 57 1.17 7.13 1.62
C LEU A 57 1.18 7.30 3.14
N GLY A 58 1.96 8.25 3.65
CA GLY A 58 2.11 8.51 5.09
C GLY A 58 3.24 7.71 5.76
N HIS A 59 3.44 7.95 7.07
CA HIS A 59 4.53 7.36 7.85
C HIS A 59 4.01 6.64 9.10
N GLY A 60 4.67 5.55 9.52
CA GLY A 60 4.34 4.77 10.71
C GLY A 60 2.91 4.24 10.71
N ALA A 61 2.18 4.46 11.81
CA ALA A 61 0.79 4.04 11.97
C ALA A 61 -0.20 4.70 10.98
N GLY A 62 0.19 5.81 10.34
CA GLY A 62 -0.60 6.49 9.31
C GLY A 62 -0.37 5.98 7.88
N THR A 63 0.57 5.06 7.66
CA THR A 63 0.87 4.56 6.30
C THR A 63 -0.33 3.79 5.73
N THR A 64 -0.70 4.09 4.50
CA THR A 64 -1.73 3.41 3.71
C THR A 64 -1.13 2.87 2.42
N VAL A 65 -1.53 1.66 2.04
CA VAL A 65 -1.15 1.05 0.75
C VAL A 65 -2.11 1.51 -0.34
N LEU A 66 -1.58 2.14 -1.38
CA LEU A 66 -2.32 2.49 -2.60
C LEU A 66 -1.77 1.66 -3.77
N ARG A 67 -2.66 1.07 -4.55
CA ARG A 67 -2.33 0.32 -5.78
C ARG A 67 -2.89 1.02 -7.01
N THR A 68 -2.04 1.36 -7.95
CA THR A 68 -2.46 2.01 -9.21
C THR A 68 -2.18 1.10 -10.38
N VAL A 69 -3.19 0.86 -11.22
CA VAL A 69 -3.03 0.16 -12.49
C VAL A 69 -2.53 1.16 -13.53
N GLN A 70 -1.40 0.85 -14.15
CA GLN A 70 -0.85 1.60 -15.27
C GLN A 70 -1.21 0.88 -16.57
N PRO A 71 -1.86 1.56 -17.52
CA PRO A 71 -2.22 0.95 -18.80
C PRO A 71 -0.96 0.59 -19.59
N GLY A 72 -0.96 -0.60 -20.19
CA GLY A 72 0.01 -1.01 -21.20
C GLY A 72 -0.65 -1.10 -22.58
N VAL A 73 -0.05 -1.91 -23.46
CA VAL A 73 -0.59 -2.11 -24.82
C VAL A 73 -1.99 -2.71 -24.73
N ASN A 74 -2.94 -2.14 -25.49
CA ASN A 74 -4.35 -2.52 -25.55
C ASN A 74 -5.13 -2.37 -24.23
N VAL A 75 -4.70 -1.47 -23.34
CA VAL A 75 -5.45 -1.08 -22.14
C VAL A 75 -5.68 0.42 -22.16
N THR A 76 -6.94 0.84 -22.04
CA THR A 76 -7.28 2.26 -22.00
C THR A 76 -7.05 2.85 -20.61
N GLU A 77 -6.85 4.16 -20.54
CA GLU A 77 -6.75 4.89 -19.27
C GLU A 77 -8.03 4.73 -18.43
N ALA A 78 -9.21 4.69 -19.07
CA ALA A 78 -10.48 4.50 -18.38
C ALA A 78 -10.57 3.13 -17.69
N GLN A 79 -10.13 2.06 -18.37
CA GLN A 79 -10.08 0.72 -17.76
C GLN A 79 -9.09 0.67 -16.60
N ALA A 80 -7.91 1.26 -16.77
CA ALA A 80 -6.90 1.33 -15.71
C ALA A 80 -7.39 2.15 -14.50
N ALA A 81 -8.10 3.26 -14.73
CA ALA A 81 -8.70 4.07 -13.67
C ALA A 81 -9.82 3.32 -12.93
N GLN A 82 -10.69 2.61 -13.67
CA GLN A 82 -11.74 1.77 -13.08
C GLN A 82 -11.16 0.67 -12.20
N ALA A 83 -10.16 -0.07 -12.70
CA ALA A 83 -9.50 -1.11 -11.92
C ALA A 83 -8.79 -0.53 -10.69
N THR A 84 -8.12 0.63 -10.84
CA THR A 84 -7.48 1.34 -9.72
C THR A 84 -8.49 1.72 -8.65
N SER A 85 -9.65 2.27 -9.03
CA SER A 85 -10.71 2.61 -8.09
C SER A 85 -11.19 1.39 -7.30
N CYS A 86 -11.48 0.29 -8.01
CA CYS A 86 -11.93 -0.97 -7.42
C CYS A 86 -10.92 -1.59 -6.43
N ILE A 87 -9.62 -1.51 -6.71
CA ILE A 87 -8.59 -2.11 -5.84
C ILE A 87 -8.48 -1.37 -4.49
N ASN A 88 -8.69 -0.05 -4.49
CA ASN A 88 -8.48 0.80 -3.32
C ASN A 88 -9.77 1.11 -2.53
N THR A 89 -10.94 0.67 -3.00
CA THR A 89 -12.17 0.54 -2.18
C THR A 89 -12.10 -0.68 -1.29
#